data_AF-A0A243RA69-F1
#
_entry.id   AF-A0A243RA69-F1
#
_cell.length_a   1.000
_cell.length_b   1.000
_cell.length_c   1.000
_cell.angle_alpha   90.00
_cell.angle_beta   90.00
_cell.angle_gamma   90.00
#
_symmetry.space_group_name_H-M   'P 1'
#
loop_
_entity.id
_entity.type
_entity.pdbx_description
1 polymer ?
#
loop_
_entity_poly.entity_id
_entity_poly.type
_entity_poly.pdbx_seq_one_letter_code
_entity_poly.pdbx_strand_id
1 'polypeptide(L)' 'MADLDREAMRAVVERIQRLSDEHWWALAPSCRLMENDAWVGPTGTRFGTDVHADQRELRDLLTKAVHSARSKMASLPDKP' A
#
# COMPACT_ATOMS: atom_id res chain seq x y z
N MET A 1 -6.63 -22.29 -21.60
CA MET A 1 -5.35 -21.95 -20.95
C MET A 1 -5.22 -20.45 -20.73
N ALA A 2 -5.39 -19.60 -21.76
CA ALA A 2 -5.32 -18.14 -21.60
C ALA A 2 -6.31 -17.55 -20.56
N ASP A 3 -7.54 -18.06 -20.49
CA ASP A 3 -8.52 -17.59 -19.49
C ASP A 3 -8.13 -17.97 -18.06
N LEU A 4 -7.57 -19.18 -17.89
CA LEU A 4 -7.02 -19.63 -16.61
C LEU A 4 -5.81 -18.78 -16.19
N ASP A 5 -4.98 -18.35 -17.13
CA ASP A 5 -3.84 -17.46 -16.87
C ASP A 5 -4.31 -16.06 -16.45
N ARG A 6 -5.39 -15.55 -17.05
CA ARG A 6 -6.02 -14.27 -16.67
C ARG A 6 -6.66 -14.33 -15.30
N GLU A 7 -7.39 -15.41 -14.99
CA GLU A 7 -8.01 -15.60 -13.68
C GLU A 7 -6.96 -15.77 -12.56
N ALA A 8 -5.90 -16.55 -12.83
CA ALA A 8 -4.75 -16.65 -11.92
C ALA A 8 -4.09 -15.28 -11.70
N MET A 9 -3.91 -14.47 -12.74
CA MET A 9 -3.37 -13.12 -12.61
C MET A 9 -4.29 -12.21 -11.79
N ARG A 10 -5.61 -12.31 -11.98
CA ARG A 10 -6.60 -11.57 -11.17
C ARG A 10 -6.47 -11.92 -9.69
N ALA A 11 -6.39 -13.20 -9.35
CA ALA A 11 -6.20 -13.65 -7.97
C ALA A 11 -4.89 -13.11 -7.35
N VAL A 12 -3.82 -13.01 -8.14
CA VAL A 12 -2.55 -12.39 -7.71
C VAL A 12 -2.72 -10.89 -7.44
N VAL A 13 -3.39 -10.14 -8.33
CA VAL A 13 -3.67 -8.71 -8.14
C VAL A 13 -4.50 -8.47 -6.89
N GLU A 14 -5.55 -9.27 -6.68
CA GLU A 14 -6.42 -9.19 -5.49
C GLU A 14 -5.62 -9.48 -4.21
N ARG A 15 -4.71 -10.45 -4.24
CA ARG A 15 -3.82 -10.74 -3.10
C ARG A 15 -2.89 -9.58 -2.80
N ILE A 16 -2.28 -8.96 -3.81
CA ILE A 16 -1.39 -7.80 -3.65
C ILE A 16 -2.18 -6.62 -3.07
N GLN A 17 -3.40 -6.37 -3.55
CA GLN A 17 -4.29 -5.35 -3.02
C GLN A 17 -4.60 -5.61 -1.54
N ARG A 18 -5.04 -6.82 -1.19
CA ARG A 18 -5.38 -7.19 0.18
C ARG A 18 -4.20 -7.00 1.13
N LEU A 19 -3.02 -7.50 0.77
CA LEU A 19 -1.81 -7.34 1.59
C LEU A 19 -1.43 -5.87 1.74
N SER A 20 -1.56 -5.09 0.68
CA SER A 20 -1.28 -3.65 0.73
C SER A 20 -2.24 -2.93 1.69
N ASP A 21 -3.53 -3.25 1.62
CA ASP A 21 -4.53 -2.67 2.51
C ASP A 21 -4.31 -3.10 3.97
N GLU A 22 -4.01 -4.37 4.21
CA GLU A 22 -3.69 -4.91 5.55
C GLU A 22 -2.49 -4.17 6.17
N HIS A 23 -1.40 -4.01 5.42
CA HIS A 23 -0.21 -3.31 5.91
C HIS A 23 -0.48 -1.82 6.16
N TRP A 24 -1.26 -1.17 5.30
CA TRP A 24 -1.66 0.20 5.52
C TRP A 24 -2.52 0.34 6.79
N TRP A 25 -3.50 -0.55 6.98
CA TRP A 25 -4.39 -0.52 8.14
C TRP A 25 -3.72 -0.90 9.46
N ALA A 26 -2.64 -1.69 9.43
CA ALA A 26 -1.84 -1.95 10.63
C ALA A 26 -1.10 -0.70 11.12
N LEU A 27 -0.68 0.20 10.21
CA LEU A 27 0.13 1.38 10.55
C LEU A 27 -0.71 2.65 10.75
N ALA A 28 -1.66 2.91 9.85
CA ALA A 28 -2.35 4.20 9.76
C ALA A 28 -3.10 4.63 11.04
N PRO A 29 -3.74 3.73 11.83
CA PRO A 29 -4.37 4.10 13.09
C PRO A 29 -3.36 4.57 14.13
N SER A 30 -2.23 3.89 14.25
CA SER A 30 -1.16 4.25 15.18
C SER A 30 -0.57 5.63 14.85
N CYS A 31 -0.31 5.91 13.57
CA CYS A 31 0.14 7.22 13.12
C CYS A 31 -0.90 8.33 13.42
N ARG A 32 -2.20 8.07 13.22
CA ARG A 32 -3.25 9.07 13.52
C ARG A 32 -3.40 9.37 15.00
N LEU A 33 -3.26 8.37 15.87
CA LEU A 33 -3.27 8.59 17.33
C LEU A 33 -2.10 9.49 17.77
N MET A 34 -1.02 9.46 17.00
CA MET A 34 0.21 10.22 17.26
C MET A 34 0.17 11.68 16.75
N GLU A 35 -0.78 12.05 15.89
CA GLU A 35 -0.93 13.39 15.30
C GLU A 35 -1.45 14.46 16.31
N ASN A 36 -2.09 14.05 17.40
CA ASN A 36 -2.75 14.97 18.36
C ASN A 36 -1.82 15.44 19.49
N ASP A 37 -0.68 16.05 19.16
CA ASP A 37 0.29 16.57 20.14
C ASP A 37 0.80 15.52 21.14
N ALA A 38 0.74 14.23 20.77
CA ALA A 38 1.23 13.13 21.61
C ALA A 38 2.74 13.23 21.87
N TRP A 39 3.46 13.99 21.02
CA TRP A 39 4.92 14.13 21.05
C TRP A 39 5.33 15.55 21.40
N VAL A 40 5.64 15.77 22.68
CA VAL A 40 6.06 17.07 23.20
C VAL A 40 7.56 17.30 23.09
N GLY A 41 7.93 18.56 22.82
CA GLY A 41 9.32 19.02 22.76
C GLY A 41 10.04 18.69 21.44
N PRO A 42 11.28 19.20 21.25
CA PRO A 42 11.99 19.13 19.98
C PRO A 42 12.22 17.71 19.46
N THR A 43 12.49 16.75 20.35
CA THR A 43 12.64 15.33 20.00
C THR A 43 11.32 14.74 19.52
N GLY A 44 10.21 15.10 20.16
CA GLY A 44 8.88 14.66 19.77
C GLY A 44 8.48 15.17 18.39
N THR A 45 8.73 16.45 18.10
CA THR A 45 8.48 17.05 16.78
C THR A 45 9.28 16.36 15.68
N ARG A 46 10.57 16.06 15.94
CA ARG A 46 11.41 15.33 14.98
C ARG A 46 10.88 13.93 14.73
N PHE A 47 10.56 13.20 15.79
CA PHE A 47 10.00 11.85 15.68
C PHE A 47 8.69 11.83 14.88
N GLY A 48 7.78 12.78 15.13
CA GLY A 48 6.55 12.92 14.34
C GLY A 48 6.83 13.19 12.85
N THR A 49 7.85 14.01 12.56
CA THR A 49 8.27 14.27 11.17
C THR A 49 8.78 13.00 10.49
N ASP A 50 9.62 12.23 11.17
CA ASP A 50 10.19 10.97 10.66
C ASP A 50 9.07 9.94 10.42
N VAL A 51 8.15 9.76 11.38
CA VAL A 51 6.98 8.86 11.24
C VAL A 51 6.10 9.24 10.06
N HIS A 52 5.85 10.52 9.83
CA HIS A 52 5.07 10.97 8.67
C HIS A 52 5.82 10.78 7.35
N ALA A 53 7.15 10.87 7.34
CA ALA A 53 7.95 10.56 6.16
C ALA A 53 7.84 9.07 5.81
N ASP A 54 8.04 8.20 6.79
CA ASP A 54 7.93 6.74 6.64
C ASP A 54 6.52 6.33 6.19
N GLN A 55 5.48 6.95 6.75
CA GLN A 55 4.09 6.71 6.35
C GLN A 55 3.84 7.06 4.88
N ARG A 56 4.39 8.19 4.40
CA ARG A 56 4.28 8.58 2.98
C ARG A 56 5.02 7.60 2.09
N GLU A 57 6.24 7.21 2.47
CA GLU A 57 7.04 6.25 1.72
C GLU A 57 6.33 4.90 1.59
N LEU A 58 5.79 4.37 2.70
CA LEU A 58 5.03 3.13 2.68
C LEU A 58 3.83 3.23 1.73
N ARG A 59 3.05 4.31 1.83
CA ARG A 59 1.88 4.52 0.96
C ARG A 59 2.27 4.52 -0.52
N ASP A 60 3.38 5.16 -0.87
CA ASP A 60 3.87 5.21 -2.24
C ASP A 60 4.32 3.83 -2.73
N LEU A 61 5.02 3.05 -1.90
CA LEU A 61 5.44 1.69 -2.23
C LEU A 61 4.24 0.75 -2.46
N LEU A 62 3.26 0.78 -1.56
CA LEU A 62 2.03 -0.02 -1.68
C LEU A 62 1.23 0.35 -2.93
N THR A 63 1.09 1.65 -3.21
CA THR A 63 0.41 2.15 -4.41
C THR A 63 1.12 1.68 -5.69
N LYS A 64 2.46 1.76 -5.73
CA LYS A 64 3.26 1.27 -6.86
C LYS A 64 3.12 -0.23 -7.06
N ALA A 65 3.08 -1.03 -5.99
CA ALA A 65 2.90 -2.48 -6.07
C ALA A 65 1.55 -2.84 -6.71
N VAL A 66 0.46 -2.24 -6.22
CA VAL A 66 -0.88 -2.42 -6.78
C VAL A 66 -0.95 -1.95 -8.23
N HIS A 67 -0.42 -0.76 -8.53
CA HIS A 67 -0.43 -0.22 -9.88
C HIS A 67 0.34 -1.09 -10.88
N SER A 68 1.52 -1.59 -10.48
CA SER A 68 2.33 -2.50 -11.28
C SER A 68 1.58 -3.82 -11.57
N ALA A 69 0.94 -4.39 -10.55
CA ALA A 69 0.15 -5.62 -10.70
C ALA A 69 -1.05 -5.42 -11.64
N ARG A 70 -1.81 -4.34 -11.47
CA ARG A 70 -2.96 -4.00 -12.33
C ARG A 70 -2.52 -3.73 -13.78
N SER A 71 -1.41 -3.03 -13.96
CA SER A 71 -0.87 -2.75 -15.30
C SER A 71 -0.45 -4.01 -16.03
N LYS A 72 0.20 -4.96 -15.33
CA LYS A 72 0.52 -6.28 -15.89
C LYS A 72 -0.73 -7.05 -16.29
N MET A 73 -1.77 -7.06 -15.46
CA MET A 73 -3.04 -7.71 -15.79
C MET A 73 -3.73 -7.06 -17.00
N ALA A 74 -3.74 -5.72 -17.09
CA ALA A 74 -4.32 -4.99 -18.21
C ALA A 74 -3.57 -5.21 -19.53
N SER A 75 -2.27 -5.52 -19.47
CA SER A 75 -1.46 -5.85 -20.64
C SER A 75 -1.69 -7.26 -21.19
N LEU A 76 -2.40 -8.12 -20.45
CA LEU A 76 -2.78 -9.43 -20.97
C LEU A 76 -3.81 -9.26 -22.09
N PRO A 77 -3.69 -10.00 -23.21
CA PRO A 77 -4.67 -9.93 -24.29
C PRO A 77 -6.04 -10.39 -23.79
N ASP A 78 -7.08 -9.57 -23.98
CA ASP A 78 -8.47 -10.03 -23.91
C ASP A 78 -8.71 -10.83 -25.18
N LYS A 79 -8.78 -12.15 -25.07
CA LYS A 79 -9.15 -12.98 -26.22
C LYS A 79 -10.67 -13.18 -26.20
N PRO A 80 -11.39 -12.92 -27.30
CA PRO A 80 -12.82 -13.15 -27.41
C PRO A 80 -13.17 -14.64 -27.40
#